data_AF-A0A368F827-F1
#
_entry.id   AF-A0A368F827-F1
#
_cell.length_a   1.000
_cell.length_b   1.000
_cell.length_c   1.000
_cell.angle_alpha   90.00
_cell.angle_beta   90.00
_cell.angle_gamma   90.00
#
_symmetry.space_group_name_H-M   'P 1'
#
loop_
_entity.id
_entity.type
_entity.pdbx_description
1 polymer ?
#
loop_
_entity_poly.entity_id
_entity_poly.type
_entity_poly.pdbx_seq_one_letter_code
_entity_poly.pdbx_strand_id
1 'polypeptide(L)'
;MEPLLVCACFLFKFESACLATSRLRFSTDDSLVLLHNYGLHVLLGGRNAVFNVSVAPLHVAHRYEWATSNHDRLECTKKTTSLHLCDNYIRTFYLAQRGFVVCGTHGLNPTCANFLEGERSPRRIFAGDGLAPHAPDVIAPFLFSGRYLYTANAPDYSSTELLLMRKDPLKSGTADMLRTGRGESQTDGAQFVKLTENKNEVLAFFSEPPSESEGCGLRRVARIGRVCRDDTGGTGKHQHEWTSFVKSRLDCAIEGKDQDTLYFNQLASVTAGAHFLYGAFRSQLAGLGSSAICAYSRATVSQTMAGAFRNKKANCPRANDTY
;
A
#
# COMPACT_ATOMS: atom_id res chain seq x y z
N MET A 1 15.98 12.68 -3.30
CA MET A 1 17.11 11.70 -3.27
C MET A 1 17.38 11.31 -4.70
N GLU A 2 18.61 11.50 -5.17
CA GLU A 2 18.97 11.15 -6.54
C GLU A 2 19.08 9.63 -6.71
N PRO A 3 18.33 9.03 -7.64
CA PRO A 3 18.44 7.62 -7.97
C PRO A 3 19.50 7.39 -9.04
N LEU A 4 19.86 6.12 -9.23
CA LEU A 4 20.36 5.67 -10.51
C LEU A 4 19.15 5.43 -11.44
N LEU A 5 19.05 6.16 -12.55
CA LEU A 5 18.06 5.86 -13.59
C LEU A 5 18.46 4.57 -14.29
N VAL A 6 17.63 3.53 -14.18
CA VAL A 6 17.91 2.21 -14.77
C VAL A 6 17.39 2.14 -16.19
N CYS A 7 16.19 2.68 -16.42
CA CYS A 7 15.58 2.70 -17.75
C CYS A 7 14.58 3.84 -17.87
N ALA A 8 14.58 4.54 -19.00
CA ALA A 8 13.52 5.46 -19.39
C ALA A 8 12.87 4.93 -20.67
N CYS A 9 11.58 4.66 -20.62
CA CYS A 9 10.83 4.09 -21.72
C CYS A 9 9.80 5.11 -22.20
N PHE A 10 9.97 5.54 -23.44
CA PHE A 10 8.95 6.26 -24.18
C PHE A 10 8.33 5.24 -25.13
N LEU A 11 7.17 4.69 -24.77
CA LEU A 11 6.41 3.67 -25.53
C LEU A 11 7.13 2.32 -25.77
N PHE A 12 6.88 1.33 -24.90
CA PHE A 12 7.03 -0.08 -25.29
C PHE A 12 5.69 -0.61 -25.82
N LYS A 13 5.64 -0.96 -27.11
CA LYS A 13 4.76 -2.03 -27.59
C LYS A 13 5.46 -3.34 -27.24
N PHE A 14 4.99 -4.03 -26.21
CA PHE A 14 5.37 -5.43 -25.98
C PHE A 14 4.65 -6.32 -27.00
N GLU A 15 5.22 -6.45 -28.20
CA GLU A 15 4.87 -7.51 -29.15
C GLU A 15 5.81 -8.70 -28.92
N SER A 16 5.63 -9.39 -27.78
CA SER A 16 6.19 -10.72 -27.59
C SER A 16 5.05 -11.71 -27.65
N ALA A 17 4.93 -12.40 -28.79
CA ALA A 17 4.01 -13.52 -29.00
C ALA A 17 4.33 -14.61 -27.96
N CYS A 18 3.54 -14.65 -26.90
CA CYS A 18 3.64 -15.67 -25.86
C CYS A 18 3.07 -16.98 -26.43
N LEU A 19 3.95 -17.86 -26.91
CA LEU A 19 3.60 -19.20 -27.39
C LEU A 19 2.89 -19.99 -26.27
N ALA A 20 1.67 -20.44 -26.55
CA ALA A 20 0.81 -21.28 -25.72
C ALA A 20 0.89 -21.00 -24.20
N THR A 21 0.49 -19.81 -23.77
CA THR A 21 0.37 -19.51 -22.34
C THR A 21 -0.88 -20.18 -21.76
N SER A 22 -0.69 -21.11 -20.84
CA SER A 22 -1.73 -21.46 -19.87
C SER A 22 -2.20 -20.16 -19.20
N ARG A 23 -3.49 -19.82 -19.31
CA ARG A 23 -4.05 -18.60 -18.73
C ARG A 23 -5.11 -18.96 -17.70
N LEU A 24 -4.85 -18.60 -16.45
CA LEU A 24 -5.86 -18.60 -15.41
C LEU A 24 -6.65 -17.29 -15.45
N ARG A 25 -7.99 -17.36 -15.47
CA ARG A 25 -8.87 -16.18 -15.51
C ARG A 25 -9.67 -16.09 -14.21
N PHE A 26 -9.78 -14.87 -13.72
CA PHE A 26 -10.63 -14.49 -12.59
C PHE A 26 -11.60 -13.40 -13.03
N SER A 27 -12.66 -13.18 -12.26
CA SER A 27 -13.57 -12.08 -12.52
C SER A 27 -12.85 -10.76 -12.27
N THR A 28 -13.15 -9.72 -13.05
CA THR A 28 -12.70 -8.35 -12.76
C THR A 28 -13.20 -7.89 -11.39
N ASP A 29 -14.38 -8.36 -11.00
CA ASP A 29 -15.01 -8.06 -9.71
C ASP A 29 -14.32 -8.76 -8.54
N ASP A 30 -13.40 -9.72 -8.79
CA ASP A 30 -12.65 -10.35 -7.70
C ASP A 30 -11.65 -9.38 -7.07
N SER A 31 -11.26 -8.32 -7.79
CA SER A 31 -10.35 -7.27 -7.31
C SER A 31 -9.12 -7.87 -6.60
N LEU A 32 -8.39 -8.71 -7.32
CA LEU A 32 -7.36 -9.57 -6.73
C LEU A 32 -6.17 -8.78 -6.18
N VAL A 33 -5.67 -9.22 -5.03
CA VAL A 33 -4.40 -8.77 -4.45
C VAL A 33 -3.50 -9.95 -4.11
N LEU A 34 -2.19 -9.80 -4.32
CA LEU A 34 -1.22 -10.79 -3.86
C LEU A 34 -1.07 -10.70 -2.34
N LEU A 35 -1.43 -11.76 -1.63
CA LEU A 35 -1.29 -11.85 -0.18
C LEU A 35 0.07 -12.41 0.23
N HIS A 36 0.49 -13.48 -0.45
CA HIS A 36 1.75 -14.16 -0.15
C HIS A 36 2.28 -14.94 -1.35
N ASN A 37 3.60 -15.07 -1.43
CA ASN A 37 4.29 -15.84 -2.48
C ASN A 37 5.14 -16.94 -1.84
N TYR A 38 4.74 -18.20 -2.02
CA TYR A 38 5.47 -19.40 -1.58
C TYR A 38 6.43 -19.94 -2.65
N GLY A 39 6.65 -19.21 -3.74
CA GLY A 39 7.44 -19.65 -4.90
C GLY A 39 6.59 -20.47 -5.88
N LEU A 40 6.39 -21.76 -5.59
CA LEU A 40 5.60 -22.65 -6.45
C LEU A 40 4.09 -22.37 -6.38
N HIS A 41 3.66 -21.72 -5.30
CA HIS A 41 2.27 -21.33 -5.06
C HIS A 41 2.18 -19.86 -4.66
N VAL A 42 1.10 -19.19 -5.02
CA VAL A 42 0.78 -17.84 -4.55
C VAL A 42 -0.60 -17.81 -3.91
N LEU A 43 -0.74 -17.05 -2.83
CA LEU A 43 -2.03 -16.75 -2.22
C LEU A 43 -2.53 -15.42 -2.77
N LEU A 44 -3.72 -15.44 -3.36
CA LEU A 44 -4.41 -14.26 -3.85
C LEU A 44 -5.65 -14.03 -2.98
N GLY A 45 -5.83 -12.82 -2.49
CA GLY A 45 -7.05 -12.37 -1.85
C GLY A 45 -7.98 -11.80 -2.90
N GLY A 46 -9.26 -12.17 -2.87
CA GLY A 46 -10.26 -11.62 -3.76
C GLY A 46 -11.62 -11.48 -3.09
N ARG A 47 -12.65 -11.31 -3.92
CA ARG A 47 -14.05 -11.22 -3.47
C ARG A 47 -14.51 -12.55 -2.87
N ASN A 48 -14.91 -12.50 -1.61
CA ASN A 48 -15.46 -13.58 -0.80
C ASN A 48 -14.57 -14.82 -0.67
N ALA A 49 -13.29 -14.75 -1.06
CA ALA A 49 -12.41 -15.92 -1.03
C ALA A 49 -10.92 -15.58 -1.05
N VAL A 50 -10.13 -16.58 -0.62
CA VAL A 50 -8.68 -16.67 -0.85
C VAL A 50 -8.41 -17.79 -1.84
N PHE A 51 -7.56 -17.52 -2.83
CA PHE A 51 -7.16 -18.49 -3.85
C PHE A 51 -5.70 -18.90 -3.65
N ASN A 52 -5.46 -20.19 -3.47
CA ASN A 52 -4.13 -20.78 -3.57
C ASN A 52 -3.92 -21.23 -5.02
N VAL A 53 -3.00 -20.57 -5.72
CA VAL A 53 -2.75 -20.77 -7.14
C VAL A 53 -1.37 -21.38 -7.34
N SER A 54 -1.31 -22.49 -8.09
CA SER A 54 -0.05 -23.08 -8.54
C SER A 54 0.55 -22.23 -9.66
N VAL A 55 1.80 -21.77 -9.52
CA VAL A 55 2.47 -20.93 -10.53
C VAL A 55 2.82 -21.71 -11.80
N ALA A 56 3.08 -23.01 -11.66
CA ALA A 56 3.14 -23.97 -12.76
C ALA A 56 2.34 -25.20 -12.31
N PRO A 57 1.22 -25.58 -12.96
CA PRO A 57 0.78 -25.24 -14.32
C PRO A 57 -0.26 -24.10 -14.45
N LEU A 58 -0.36 -23.13 -13.52
CA LEU A 58 -1.36 -22.04 -13.52
C LEU A 58 -2.82 -22.50 -13.33
N HIS A 59 -3.10 -23.14 -12.19
CA HIS A 59 -4.46 -23.49 -11.78
C HIS A 59 -4.71 -23.15 -10.30
N VAL A 60 -5.99 -22.98 -9.93
CA VAL A 60 -6.39 -22.83 -8.53
C VAL A 60 -6.30 -24.20 -7.84
N ALA A 61 -5.30 -24.39 -7.00
CA ALA A 61 -5.12 -25.60 -6.21
C ALA A 61 -6.13 -25.68 -5.06
N HIS A 62 -6.43 -24.52 -4.44
CA HIS A 62 -7.41 -24.45 -3.36
C HIS A 62 -8.13 -23.10 -3.31
N ARG A 63 -9.38 -23.12 -2.83
CA ARG A 63 -10.20 -21.93 -2.60
C ARG A 63 -10.77 -21.97 -1.18
N TYR A 64 -10.42 -20.97 -0.37
CA TYR A 64 -10.98 -20.77 0.96
C TYR A 64 -12.12 -19.77 0.85
N GLU A 65 -13.36 -20.23 0.98
CA GLU A 65 -14.53 -19.37 0.88
C GLU A 65 -14.82 -18.69 2.21
N TRP A 66 -14.97 -17.37 2.17
CA TRP A 66 -15.24 -16.55 3.33
C TRP A 66 -15.97 -15.27 2.93
N ALA A 67 -17.26 -15.43 2.62
CA ALA A 67 -18.15 -14.32 2.28
C ALA A 67 -18.63 -13.55 3.52
N THR A 68 -19.07 -12.31 3.31
CA THR A 68 -19.85 -11.56 4.31
C THR A 68 -21.15 -12.30 4.62
N SER A 69 -21.51 -12.42 5.91
CA SER A 69 -22.76 -13.07 6.30
C SER A 69 -23.99 -12.32 5.77
N ASN A 70 -25.13 -13.01 5.59
CA ASN A 70 -26.36 -12.34 5.13
C ASN A 70 -26.80 -11.22 6.09
N HIS A 71 -26.61 -11.41 7.39
CA HIS A 71 -26.90 -10.40 8.40
C HIS A 71 -26.01 -9.16 8.22
N ASP A 72 -24.69 -9.35 8.12
CA ASP A 72 -23.75 -8.25 7.97
C ASP A 72 -23.93 -7.53 6.62
N ARG A 73 -24.31 -8.26 5.56
CA ARG A 73 -24.67 -7.65 4.27
C ARG A 73 -25.88 -6.73 4.43
N LEU A 74 -26.94 -7.18 5.11
CA LEU A 74 -28.12 -6.35 5.37
C LEU A 74 -27.76 -5.08 6.15
N GLU A 75 -26.93 -5.20 7.19
CA GLU A 75 -26.44 -4.03 7.93
C GLU A 75 -25.58 -3.10 7.05
N CYS A 76 -24.74 -3.65 6.17
CA CYS A 76 -23.97 -2.87 5.21
C CYS A 76 -24.86 -2.10 4.21
N THR A 77 -25.95 -2.70 3.72
CA THR A 77 -26.85 -2.01 2.76
C THR A 77 -27.51 -0.76 3.33
N LYS A 78 -27.57 -0.63 4.66
CA LYS A 78 -28.04 0.60 5.33
C LYS A 78 -27.01 1.73 5.24
N LYS A 79 -25.74 1.42 5.00
CA LYS A 79 -24.60 2.37 4.98
C LYS A 79 -24.23 2.84 3.56
N THR A 80 -24.60 2.09 2.52
CA THR A 80 -24.21 2.40 1.14
C THR A 80 -25.22 1.91 0.11
N THR A 81 -25.32 2.63 -1.00
CA THR A 81 -26.10 2.22 -2.19
C THR A 81 -25.29 1.30 -3.13
N SER A 82 -23.96 1.27 -2.99
CA SER A 82 -23.08 0.43 -3.80
C SER A 82 -22.97 -0.98 -3.22
N LEU A 83 -23.90 -1.86 -3.60
CA LEU A 83 -24.04 -3.20 -3.02
C LEU A 83 -22.79 -4.11 -3.12
N HIS A 84 -21.92 -3.87 -4.11
CA HIS A 84 -20.67 -4.62 -4.25
C HIS A 84 -19.68 -4.36 -3.09
N LEU A 85 -19.79 -3.22 -2.40
CA LEU A 85 -18.99 -2.90 -1.20
C LEU A 85 -19.38 -3.78 0.00
N CYS A 86 -20.55 -4.42 -0.04
CA CYS A 86 -21.05 -5.28 1.02
C CYS A 86 -20.47 -6.71 0.98
N ASP A 87 -19.68 -7.05 -0.03
CA ASP A 87 -18.91 -8.30 -0.05
C ASP A 87 -17.64 -8.21 0.79
N ASN A 88 -17.02 -9.36 1.01
CA ASN A 88 -15.77 -9.47 1.74
C ASN A 88 -14.59 -9.56 0.78
N TYR A 89 -13.85 -8.48 0.56
CA TYR A 89 -12.64 -8.51 -0.23
C TYR A 89 -11.45 -8.76 0.67
N ILE A 90 -10.74 -9.87 0.44
CA ILE A 90 -9.58 -10.22 1.25
C ILE A 90 -8.39 -9.34 0.83
N ARG A 91 -7.75 -8.69 1.80
CA ARG A 91 -6.81 -7.60 1.56
C ARG A 91 -5.48 -7.74 2.29
N THR A 92 -5.46 -8.38 3.46
CA THR A 92 -4.22 -8.56 4.22
C THR A 92 -4.06 -10.00 4.71
N PHE A 93 -2.82 -10.36 5.01
CA PHE A 93 -2.43 -11.72 5.37
C PHE A 93 -1.25 -11.70 6.34
N TYR A 94 -1.24 -12.65 7.27
CA TYR A 94 -0.04 -13.00 8.02
C TYR A 94 -0.03 -14.48 8.40
N LEU A 95 1.18 -15.03 8.53
CA LEU A 95 1.37 -16.41 9.01
C LEU A 95 1.14 -16.48 10.51
N ALA A 96 0.37 -17.47 10.95
CA ALA A 96 0.17 -17.79 12.35
C ALA A 96 0.96 -19.04 12.72
N GLN A 97 1.05 -19.37 14.02
CA GLN A 97 1.76 -20.58 14.47
C GLN A 97 1.19 -21.87 13.86
N ARG A 98 -0.12 -21.91 13.62
CA ARG A 98 -0.82 -23.02 12.95
C ARG A 98 -1.73 -22.43 11.89
N GLY A 99 -1.35 -22.58 10.62
CA GLY A 99 -2.07 -22.02 9.48
C GLY A 99 -1.81 -20.53 9.28
N PHE A 100 -2.84 -19.77 8.95
CA PHE A 100 -2.71 -18.37 8.55
C PHE A 100 -3.93 -17.54 8.91
N VAL A 101 -3.75 -16.22 8.96
CA VAL A 101 -4.83 -15.28 9.15
C VAL A 101 -4.95 -14.40 7.93
N VAL A 102 -6.19 -14.18 7.50
CA VAL A 102 -6.53 -13.20 6.49
C VAL A 102 -7.52 -12.20 7.05
N CYS A 103 -7.44 -10.96 6.57
CA CYS A 103 -8.42 -9.93 6.89
C CYS A 103 -8.98 -9.32 5.60
N GLY A 104 -10.25 -8.96 5.64
CA GLY A 104 -10.96 -8.38 4.50
C GLY A 104 -11.97 -7.33 4.91
N THR A 105 -12.56 -6.68 3.91
CA THR A 105 -13.51 -5.56 4.06
C THR A 105 -14.80 -5.95 4.78
N HIS A 106 -15.21 -7.22 4.64
CA HIS A 106 -16.37 -7.85 5.26
C HIS A 106 -17.62 -6.94 5.37
N GLY A 107 -17.98 -6.30 4.26
CA GLY A 107 -19.11 -5.37 4.19
C GLY A 107 -18.90 -4.04 4.94
N LEU A 108 -17.82 -3.33 4.61
CA LEU A 108 -17.42 -2.06 5.25
C LEU A 108 -17.08 -2.18 6.75
N ASN A 109 -16.93 -3.40 7.25
CA ASN A 109 -16.60 -3.73 8.63
C ASN A 109 -15.39 -4.68 8.68
N PRO A 110 -14.16 -4.16 8.56
CA PRO A 110 -12.94 -4.95 8.51
C PRO A 110 -12.92 -6.06 9.55
N THR A 111 -12.77 -7.28 9.07
CA THR A 111 -12.81 -8.48 9.90
C THR A 111 -11.65 -9.38 9.52
N CYS A 112 -11.14 -10.14 10.49
CA CYS A 112 -10.09 -11.12 10.30
C CYS A 112 -10.58 -12.54 10.62
N ALA A 113 -10.03 -13.52 9.92
CA ALA A 113 -10.30 -14.93 10.09
C ALA A 113 -9.01 -15.74 10.13
N ASN A 114 -8.92 -16.63 11.13
CA ASN A 114 -7.86 -17.61 11.26
C ASN A 114 -8.28 -18.93 10.59
N PHE A 115 -7.46 -19.42 9.66
CA PHE A 115 -7.59 -20.71 9.01
C PHE A 115 -6.48 -21.63 9.50
N LEU A 116 -6.84 -22.80 10.02
CA LEU A 116 -5.85 -23.85 10.25
C LEU A 116 -5.45 -24.51 8.94
N GLU A 117 -4.26 -25.09 8.92
CA GLU A 117 -3.76 -25.83 7.77
C GLU A 117 -4.70 -27.00 7.43
N GLY A 118 -5.11 -27.08 6.16
CA GLY A 118 -6.06 -28.08 5.67
C GLY A 118 -7.55 -27.78 5.94
N GLU A 119 -7.88 -26.82 6.79
CA GLU A 119 -9.27 -26.43 7.05
C GLU A 119 -9.80 -25.45 5.99
N ARG A 120 -11.04 -25.68 5.55
CA ARG A 120 -11.72 -24.82 4.55
C ARG A 120 -12.49 -23.66 5.17
N SER A 121 -12.80 -23.76 6.45
CA SER A 121 -13.63 -22.80 7.18
C SER A 121 -12.80 -22.11 8.24
N PRO A 122 -13.11 -20.84 8.55
CA PRO A 122 -12.37 -20.10 9.56
C PRO A 122 -12.64 -20.67 10.96
N ARG A 123 -11.58 -20.97 11.70
CA ARG A 123 -11.67 -21.46 13.09
C ARG A 123 -12.06 -20.35 14.06
N ARG A 124 -11.60 -19.14 13.81
CA ARG A 124 -11.87 -17.97 14.65
C ARG A 124 -12.01 -16.73 13.79
N ILE A 125 -13.03 -15.94 14.10
CA ILE A 125 -13.29 -14.63 13.49
C ILE A 125 -13.12 -13.56 14.58
N PHE A 126 -12.53 -12.41 14.23
CA PHE A 126 -12.33 -11.29 15.15
C PHE A 126 -12.26 -9.96 14.39
N ALA A 127 -12.44 -8.86 15.11
CA ALA A 127 -12.41 -7.51 14.54
C ALA A 127 -11.08 -7.19 13.85
N GLY A 128 -11.17 -6.55 12.68
CA GLY A 128 -10.03 -6.23 11.81
C GLY A 128 -9.69 -4.74 11.76
N ASP A 129 -10.09 -3.95 12.76
CA ASP A 129 -9.83 -2.51 12.82
C ASP A 129 -8.34 -2.20 12.66
N GLY A 130 -8.00 -1.41 11.62
CA GLY A 130 -6.62 -1.10 11.24
C GLY A 130 -5.84 -2.25 10.59
N LEU A 131 -6.36 -3.49 10.56
CA LEU A 131 -5.72 -4.66 9.95
C LEU A 131 -6.12 -4.86 8.49
N ALA A 132 -7.25 -4.31 8.04
CA ALA A 132 -7.71 -4.33 6.66
C ALA A 132 -8.47 -3.03 6.32
N PRO A 133 -8.52 -2.62 5.04
CA PRO A 133 -9.33 -1.48 4.63
C PRO A 133 -10.83 -1.77 4.74
N HIS A 134 -11.65 -0.71 4.90
CA HIS A 134 -13.11 -0.82 4.91
C HIS A 134 -13.69 -1.11 3.52
N ALA A 135 -13.10 -0.54 2.46
CA ALA A 135 -13.59 -0.67 1.09
C ALA A 135 -12.54 -1.29 0.16
N PRO A 136 -12.97 -2.03 -0.88
CA PRO A 136 -12.09 -2.70 -1.83
C PRO A 136 -11.40 -1.75 -2.82
N ASP A 137 -11.97 -0.56 -3.05
CA ASP A 137 -11.52 0.40 -4.07
C ASP A 137 -10.25 1.16 -3.66
N VAL A 138 -9.83 1.00 -2.41
CA VAL A 138 -8.63 1.61 -1.87
C VAL A 138 -7.45 0.67 -2.07
N ILE A 139 -6.39 1.16 -2.73
CA ILE A 139 -5.09 0.48 -2.73
C ILE A 139 -4.49 0.61 -1.33
N ALA A 140 -4.54 -0.49 -0.57
CA ALA A 140 -4.09 -0.53 0.82
C ALA A 140 -2.96 -1.56 0.98
N PRO A 141 -1.69 -1.18 0.78
CA PRO A 141 -0.57 -2.10 0.98
C PRO A 141 -0.43 -2.47 2.45
N PHE A 142 0.08 -3.68 2.69
CA PHE A 142 0.36 -4.19 4.02
C PHE A 142 1.74 -4.84 4.09
N LEU A 143 2.24 -5.01 5.31
CA LEU A 143 3.48 -5.71 5.61
C LEU A 143 3.36 -6.34 7.01
N PHE A 144 3.54 -7.66 7.09
CA PHE A 144 3.70 -8.33 8.37
C PHE A 144 5.19 -8.40 8.73
N SER A 145 5.57 -7.81 9.87
CA SER A 145 6.97 -7.69 10.29
C SER A 145 7.11 -7.95 11.79
N GLY A 146 7.91 -8.95 12.14
CA GLY A 146 8.07 -9.40 13.52
C GLY A 146 6.74 -9.92 14.09
N ARG A 147 6.10 -9.11 14.93
CA ARG A 147 4.78 -9.41 15.52
C ARG A 147 3.66 -8.48 15.06
N TYR A 148 3.98 -7.46 14.27
CA TYR A 148 3.07 -6.39 13.93
C TYR A 148 2.64 -6.46 12.47
N LEU A 149 1.38 -6.11 12.23
CA LEU A 149 0.90 -5.82 10.89
C LEU A 149 0.96 -4.30 10.68
N TYR A 150 1.68 -3.90 9.64
CA TYR A 150 1.70 -2.54 9.13
C TYR A 150 0.74 -2.45 7.96
N THR A 151 -0.07 -1.40 7.93
CA THR A 151 -1.08 -1.18 6.90
C THR A 151 -1.10 0.28 6.50
N ALA A 152 -1.53 0.56 5.28
CA ALA A 152 -1.88 1.92 4.87
C ALA A 152 -3.34 1.92 4.41
N ASN A 153 -4.24 2.34 5.28
CA ASN A 153 -5.68 2.31 5.03
C ASN A 153 -6.41 3.46 5.73
N ALA A 154 -7.69 3.62 5.40
CA ALA A 154 -8.55 4.57 6.09
C ALA A 154 -8.92 4.04 7.48
N PRO A 155 -8.94 4.89 8.52
CA PRO A 155 -9.23 4.46 9.89
C PRO A 155 -10.72 4.16 10.15
N ASP A 156 -11.59 4.60 9.26
CA ASP A 156 -13.02 4.33 9.28
C ASP A 156 -13.56 4.40 7.84
N TYR A 157 -14.78 3.91 7.62
CA TYR A 157 -15.38 3.84 6.28
C TYR A 157 -15.76 5.21 5.69
N SER A 158 -15.81 6.26 6.52
CA SER A 158 -16.18 7.61 6.10
C SER A 158 -14.97 8.46 5.69
N SER A 159 -13.79 8.08 6.16
CA SER A 159 -12.53 8.75 5.82
C SER A 159 -12.03 8.35 4.44
N THR A 160 -11.58 9.34 3.68
CA THR A 160 -10.81 9.16 2.44
C THR A 160 -9.29 9.27 2.68
N GLU A 161 -8.87 9.73 3.87
CA GLU A 161 -7.47 9.86 4.25
C GLU A 161 -6.91 8.50 4.65
N LEU A 162 -5.82 8.09 3.98
CA LEU A 162 -5.09 6.88 4.33
C LEU A 162 -3.99 7.20 5.32
N LEU A 163 -3.95 6.45 6.42
CA LEU A 163 -2.93 6.59 7.45
C LEU A 163 -2.00 5.38 7.40
N LEU A 164 -0.71 5.61 7.63
CA LEU A 164 0.23 4.52 7.87
C LEU A 164 0.05 4.05 9.31
N MET A 165 -0.42 2.82 9.51
CA MET A 165 -0.71 2.24 10.81
C MET A 165 0.14 1.02 11.12
N ARG A 166 0.29 0.71 12.40
CA ARG A 166 0.84 -0.54 12.92
C ARG A 166 -0.03 -1.04 14.06
N LYS A 167 -0.35 -2.34 14.03
CA LYS A 167 -1.13 -3.00 15.07
C LYS A 167 -0.60 -4.41 15.35
N ASP A 168 -0.64 -4.83 16.62
CA ASP A 168 -0.49 -6.24 17.00
C ASP A 168 -1.83 -6.95 16.75
N PRO A 169 -1.89 -7.88 15.78
CA PRO A 169 -3.14 -8.53 15.44
C PRO A 169 -3.61 -9.52 16.52
N LEU A 170 -2.77 -9.83 17.53
CA LEU A 170 -3.14 -10.68 18.65
C LEU A 170 -3.84 -9.90 19.77
N LYS A 171 -3.76 -8.56 19.76
CA LYS A 171 -4.42 -7.70 20.75
C LYS A 171 -5.81 -7.28 20.26
N SER A 172 -6.80 -7.36 21.14
CA SER A 172 -8.16 -6.88 20.86
C SER A 172 -8.24 -5.36 20.91
N GLY A 173 -9.14 -4.78 20.11
CA GLY A 173 -9.35 -3.33 20.05
C GLY A 173 -8.19 -2.59 19.40
N THR A 174 -8.14 -1.27 19.60
CA THR A 174 -7.22 -0.34 18.91
C THR A 174 -6.22 0.34 19.84
N ALA A 175 -6.19 -0.02 21.12
CA ALA A 175 -5.35 0.62 22.13
C ALA A 175 -3.84 0.45 21.88
N ASP A 176 -3.43 -0.56 21.11
CA ASP A 176 -2.03 -0.80 20.76
C ASP A 176 -1.63 -0.21 19.40
N MET A 177 -2.56 0.43 18.70
CA MET A 177 -2.34 0.96 17.36
C MET A 177 -1.46 2.21 17.40
N LEU A 178 -0.44 2.24 16.54
CA LEU A 178 0.26 3.47 16.16
C LEU A 178 -0.14 3.87 14.75
N ARG A 179 -0.28 5.16 14.51
CA ARG A 179 -0.64 5.69 13.19
C ARG A 179 -0.04 7.07 12.92
N THR A 180 -0.05 7.50 11.67
CA THR A 180 0.16 8.93 11.35
C THR A 180 -0.99 9.78 11.91
N GLY A 181 -0.69 11.05 12.22
CA GLY A 181 -1.67 12.01 12.72
C GLY A 181 -2.79 12.26 11.71
N ARG A 182 -4.02 12.49 12.19
CA ARG A 182 -5.19 12.79 11.31
C ARG A 182 -5.21 14.26 10.97
N GLY A 183 -5.45 14.61 9.71
CA GLY A 183 -5.49 16.01 9.28
C GLY A 183 -4.16 16.75 9.45
N GLU A 184 -3.07 16.01 9.66
CA GLU A 184 -1.72 16.56 9.65
C GLU A 184 -1.12 16.37 8.24
N SER A 185 -0.25 17.29 7.82
CA SER A 185 0.44 17.22 6.51
C SER A 185 1.38 16.00 6.34
N GLN A 186 1.34 15.02 7.25
CA GLN A 186 2.16 13.82 7.24
C GLN A 186 1.82 12.92 6.05
N THR A 187 0.52 12.65 5.82
CA THR A 187 0.03 11.73 4.78
C THR A 187 -1.24 12.24 4.07
N ASP A 188 -1.52 13.54 4.14
CA ASP A 188 -2.69 14.14 3.50
C ASP A 188 -2.69 13.90 1.97
N GLY A 189 -3.78 13.34 1.45
CA GLY A 189 -3.91 12.97 0.04
C GLY A 189 -2.93 11.88 -0.44
N ALA A 190 -2.29 11.15 0.48
CA ALA A 190 -1.37 10.07 0.13
C ALA A 190 -2.08 8.89 -0.53
N GLN A 191 -1.53 8.40 -1.63
CA GLN A 191 -1.90 7.13 -2.24
C GLN A 191 -0.72 6.17 -2.10
N PHE A 192 -0.87 5.21 -1.20
CA PHE A 192 0.15 4.24 -0.90
C PHE A 192 0.23 3.15 -1.97
N VAL A 193 1.45 2.72 -2.24
CA VAL A 193 1.77 1.73 -3.29
C VAL A 193 2.39 0.48 -2.66
N LYS A 194 3.31 0.65 -1.70
CA LYS A 194 4.05 -0.48 -1.13
C LYS A 194 4.54 -0.17 0.29
N LEU A 195 4.54 -1.19 1.14
CA LEU A 195 5.30 -1.22 2.39
C LEU A 195 6.40 -2.27 2.26
N THR A 196 7.59 -2.00 2.80
CA THR A 196 8.71 -2.97 2.84
C THR A 196 9.58 -2.75 4.06
N GLU A 197 10.22 -3.82 4.52
CA GLU A 197 11.23 -3.72 5.57
C GLU A 197 12.54 -3.12 5.03
N ASN A 198 13.27 -2.47 5.92
CA ASN A 198 14.65 -2.05 5.72
C ASN A 198 15.41 -2.10 7.05
N LYS A 199 16.05 -3.23 7.34
CA LYS A 199 16.70 -3.50 8.64
C LYS A 199 15.71 -3.32 9.81
N ASN A 200 15.88 -2.26 10.61
CA ASN A 200 15.05 -1.93 11.77
C ASN A 200 13.96 -0.89 11.45
N GLU A 201 13.73 -0.63 10.16
CA GLU A 201 12.80 0.39 9.67
C GLU A 201 11.73 -0.26 8.80
N VAL A 202 10.55 0.36 8.75
CA VAL A 202 9.54 0.10 7.72
C VAL A 202 9.48 1.31 6.81
N LEU A 203 9.59 1.05 5.51
CA LEU A 203 9.51 2.05 4.46
C LEU A 203 8.13 2.00 3.81
N ALA A 204 7.50 3.17 3.68
CA ALA A 204 6.21 3.35 3.03
C ALA A 204 6.39 4.15 1.74
N PHE A 205 5.92 3.62 0.62
CA PHE A 205 6.02 4.26 -0.69
C PHE A 205 4.65 4.74 -1.11
N PHE A 206 4.56 6.03 -1.45
CA PHE A 206 3.29 6.66 -1.80
C PHE A 206 3.51 7.85 -2.72
N SER A 207 2.43 8.32 -3.35
CA SER A 207 2.39 9.65 -3.97
C SER A 207 1.44 10.54 -3.19
N GLU A 208 1.71 11.83 -3.08
CA GLU A 208 0.85 12.81 -2.40
C GLU A 208 0.84 14.14 -3.18
N PRO A 209 -0.11 15.06 -2.92
CA PRO A 209 0.01 16.44 -3.41
C PRO A 209 1.35 17.07 -2.99
N PRO A 210 1.98 17.90 -3.84
CA PRO A 210 3.22 18.59 -3.47
C PRO A 210 2.99 19.52 -2.27
N SER A 211 4.03 19.69 -1.46
CA SER A 211 4.04 20.75 -0.45
C SER A 211 4.15 22.13 -1.11
N GLU A 212 3.75 23.18 -0.39
CA GLU A 212 3.79 24.57 -0.90
C GLU A 212 5.20 25.02 -1.33
N SER A 213 6.25 24.40 -0.78
CA SER A 213 7.64 24.70 -1.14
C SER A 213 8.17 23.96 -2.38
N GLU A 214 7.39 23.05 -2.99
CA GLU A 214 7.84 22.17 -4.07
C GLU A 214 7.46 22.67 -5.47
N GLY A 215 7.48 23.99 -5.66
CA GLY A 215 7.36 24.63 -6.96
C GLY A 215 5.98 24.48 -7.62
N CYS A 216 5.70 25.34 -8.59
CA CYS A 216 4.42 25.36 -9.30
C CYS A 216 4.36 24.25 -10.37
N GLY A 217 3.15 23.78 -10.69
CA GLY A 217 2.90 22.87 -11.82
C GLY A 217 3.00 21.36 -11.52
N LEU A 218 3.35 20.97 -10.30
CA LEU A 218 3.28 19.57 -9.87
C LEU A 218 1.87 19.23 -9.39
N ARG A 219 1.29 18.11 -9.86
CA ARG A 219 0.01 17.61 -9.33
C ARG A 219 0.23 16.68 -8.15
N ARG A 220 1.25 15.82 -8.23
CA ARG A 220 1.63 14.86 -7.18
C ARG A 220 3.14 14.68 -7.18
N VAL A 221 3.67 14.27 -6.04
CA VAL A 221 5.08 13.93 -5.84
C VAL A 221 5.18 12.54 -5.24
N ALA A 222 6.16 11.76 -5.70
CA ALA A 222 6.48 10.48 -5.13
C ALA A 222 7.28 10.66 -3.83
N ARG A 223 6.93 9.87 -2.82
CA ARG A 223 7.50 9.90 -1.49
C ARG A 223 7.92 8.52 -1.03
N ILE A 224 8.93 8.54 -0.20
CA ILE A 224 9.26 7.47 0.71
C ILE A 224 9.07 8.00 2.13
N GLY A 225 8.28 7.30 2.94
CA GLY A 225 8.15 7.49 4.38
C GLY A 225 8.91 6.39 5.11
N ARG A 226 9.31 6.66 6.35
CA ARG A 226 10.06 5.74 7.19
C ARG A 226 9.55 5.83 8.62
N VAL A 227 9.34 4.68 9.25
CA VAL A 227 9.12 4.54 10.71
C VAL A 227 10.10 3.52 11.29
N CYS A 228 10.47 3.71 12.55
CA CYS A 228 11.25 2.73 13.30
C CYS A 228 10.35 1.57 13.77
N ARG A 229 10.86 0.35 13.74
CA ARG A 229 10.07 -0.84 14.15
C ARG A 229 9.80 -0.90 15.65
N ASP A 230 10.70 -0.32 16.44
CA ASP A 230 10.68 -0.24 17.91
C ASP A 230 10.02 1.04 18.43
N ASP A 231 9.47 1.89 17.56
CA ASP A 231 8.70 3.08 17.98
C ASP A 231 7.55 2.67 18.90
N THR A 232 7.44 3.28 20.07
CA THR A 232 6.41 3.00 21.08
C THR A 232 5.31 4.05 21.12
N GLY A 233 5.37 5.06 20.26
CA GLY A 233 4.49 6.22 20.29
C GLY A 233 4.95 7.29 21.26
N GLY A 234 4.26 8.43 21.23
CA GLY A 234 4.53 9.58 22.09
C GLY A 234 3.96 9.43 23.49
N THR A 235 3.81 10.55 24.18
CA THR A 235 3.20 10.62 25.52
C THR A 235 1.87 11.36 25.49
N GLY A 236 0.98 11.06 26.43
CA GLY A 236 -0.32 11.75 26.57
C GLY A 236 -1.16 11.61 25.31
N LYS A 237 -1.56 12.74 24.71
CA LYS A 237 -2.42 12.75 23.51
C LYS A 237 -1.79 12.09 22.26
N HIS A 238 -0.46 11.98 22.22
CA HIS A 238 0.29 11.42 21.08
C HIS A 238 0.71 9.95 21.30
N GLN A 239 0.20 9.27 22.32
CA GLN A 239 0.58 7.89 22.65
C GLN A 239 0.23 6.87 21.55
N HIS A 240 -0.67 7.23 20.61
CA HIS A 240 -1.07 6.40 19.47
C HIS A 240 -0.52 6.92 18.14
N GLU A 241 0.47 7.82 18.18
CA GLU A 241 1.06 8.45 16.99
C GLU A 241 2.54 8.13 16.87
N TRP A 242 3.02 7.98 15.63
CA TRP A 242 4.44 7.75 15.35
C TRP A 242 5.30 8.89 15.89
N THR A 243 6.40 8.55 16.56
CA THR A 243 7.44 9.51 16.96
C THR A 243 8.62 9.52 15.98
N SER A 244 8.71 8.48 15.15
CA SER A 244 9.81 8.23 14.21
C SER A 244 9.45 8.45 12.74
N PHE A 245 8.20 8.84 12.44
CA PHE A 245 7.74 9.05 11.07
C PHE A 245 8.46 10.24 10.43
N VAL A 246 9.17 9.96 9.35
CA VAL A 246 9.80 10.95 8.49
C VAL A 246 9.54 10.60 7.04
N LYS A 247 9.49 11.60 6.16
CA LYS A 247 9.31 11.38 4.72
C LYS A 247 10.25 12.23 3.89
N SER A 248 10.56 11.75 2.70
CA SER A 248 11.42 12.43 1.73
C SER A 248 10.90 12.22 0.30
N ARG A 249 11.27 13.12 -0.61
CA ARG A 249 10.95 13.03 -2.03
C ARG A 249 11.78 11.93 -2.70
N LEU A 250 11.10 11.10 -3.48
CA LEU A 250 11.75 10.23 -4.47
C LEU A 250 11.84 11.00 -5.77
N ASP A 251 13.06 11.41 -6.13
CA ASP A 251 13.30 12.02 -7.42
C ASP A 251 13.52 10.89 -8.42
N CYS A 252 12.89 10.96 -9.57
CA CYS A 252 13.18 10.10 -10.72
C CYS A 252 13.09 11.01 -11.93
N ALA A 253 14.23 11.35 -12.51
CA ALA A 253 14.30 12.40 -13.51
C ALA A 253 15.37 12.12 -14.56
N ILE A 254 15.20 12.75 -15.72
CA ILE A 254 16.22 12.83 -16.76
C ILE A 254 16.59 14.31 -16.88
N GLU A 255 17.86 14.63 -16.65
CA GLU A 255 18.38 15.97 -16.86
C GLU A 255 18.57 16.21 -18.36
N GLY A 256 17.88 17.23 -18.90
CA GLY A 256 18.09 17.69 -20.27
C GLY A 256 19.37 18.50 -20.40
N LYS A 257 19.96 18.54 -21.61
CA LYS A 257 21.17 19.33 -21.90
C LYS A 257 20.95 20.84 -21.74
N ASP A 258 19.71 21.31 -21.87
CA ASP A 258 19.34 22.74 -21.85
C ASP A 258 18.46 23.12 -20.63
N GLN A 259 18.66 22.49 -19.47
CA GLN A 259 17.97 22.75 -18.19
C GLN A 259 16.51 22.26 -18.06
N ASP A 260 15.92 21.68 -19.11
CA ASP A 260 14.62 21.02 -19.01
C ASP A 260 14.75 19.64 -18.35
N THR A 261 14.64 19.60 -17.03
CA THR A 261 14.62 18.33 -16.28
C THR A 261 13.23 17.70 -16.34
N LEU A 262 13.15 16.51 -16.95
CA LEU A 262 11.91 15.74 -17.01
C LEU A 262 11.75 14.89 -15.75
N TYR A 263 10.81 15.26 -14.88
CA TYR A 263 10.48 14.52 -13.66
C TYR A 263 9.35 13.50 -13.88
N PHE A 264 9.55 12.28 -13.37
CA PHE A 264 8.57 11.20 -13.29
C PHE A 264 8.03 11.11 -11.86
N ASN A 265 7.01 11.91 -11.55
CA ASN A 265 6.54 12.08 -10.17
C ASN A 265 5.40 11.14 -9.74
N GLN A 266 4.82 10.34 -10.65
CA GLN A 266 3.73 9.43 -10.32
C GLN A 266 4.26 8.03 -10.07
N LEU A 267 4.34 7.62 -8.80
CA LEU A 267 4.80 6.28 -8.45
C LEU A 267 3.72 5.24 -8.75
N ALA A 268 4.03 4.25 -9.60
CA ALA A 268 3.09 3.22 -10.03
C ALA A 268 3.33 1.87 -9.32
N SER A 269 4.59 1.49 -9.07
CA SER A 269 4.95 0.24 -8.38
C SER A 269 6.34 0.32 -7.77
N VAL A 270 6.58 -0.51 -6.76
CA VAL A 270 7.88 -0.64 -6.09
C VAL A 270 8.19 -2.11 -5.87
N THR A 271 9.43 -2.50 -6.17
CA THR A 271 10.00 -3.80 -5.78
C THR A 271 11.29 -3.61 -5.01
N ALA A 272 11.51 -4.46 -4.01
CA ALA A 272 12.69 -4.42 -3.16
C ALA A 272 13.66 -5.54 -3.56
N GLY A 273 14.88 -5.17 -3.91
CA GLY A 273 16.02 -6.09 -4.04
C GLY A 273 16.86 -6.13 -2.76
N ALA A 274 17.95 -6.89 -2.79
CA ALA A 274 18.86 -7.02 -1.64
C ALA A 274 19.46 -5.66 -1.24
N HIS A 275 20.04 -4.94 -2.20
CA HIS A 275 20.75 -3.68 -1.99
C HIS A 275 20.00 -2.43 -2.48
N PHE A 276 19.09 -2.61 -3.43
CA PHE A 276 18.37 -1.52 -4.10
C PHE A 276 16.86 -1.67 -3.98
N LEU A 277 16.18 -0.53 -3.97
CA LEU A 277 14.73 -0.39 -4.12
C LEU A 277 14.48 0.13 -5.53
N TYR A 278 13.60 -0.51 -6.28
CA TYR A 278 13.28 -0.10 -7.65
C TYR A 278 11.87 0.45 -7.67
N GLY A 279 11.71 1.69 -8.16
CA GLY A 279 10.42 2.31 -8.37
C GLY A 279 10.13 2.45 -9.87
N ALA A 280 8.90 2.11 -10.28
CA ALA A 280 8.38 2.40 -11.60
C ALA A 280 7.51 3.67 -11.53
N PHE A 281 7.82 4.65 -12.36
CA PHE A 281 7.22 5.98 -12.33
C PHE A 281 6.61 6.34 -13.68
N ARG A 282 5.58 7.18 -13.66
CA ARG A 282 4.97 7.78 -14.85
C ARG A 282 5.20 9.29 -14.85
N SER A 283 5.30 9.85 -16.05
CA SER A 283 5.29 11.30 -16.23
C SER A 283 3.94 11.88 -15.82
N GLN A 284 3.97 13.11 -15.32
CA GLN A 284 2.78 13.89 -15.00
C GLN A 284 2.27 14.75 -16.18
N LEU A 285 3.06 14.86 -17.25
CA LEU A 285 2.73 15.66 -18.42
C LEU A 285 1.60 14.97 -19.21
N ALA A 286 0.44 15.62 -19.30
CA ALA A 286 -0.68 15.13 -20.09
C ALA A 286 -0.26 14.94 -21.56
N GLY A 287 -0.62 13.80 -22.15
CA GLY A 287 -0.29 13.47 -23.55
C GLY A 287 1.08 12.81 -23.77
N LEU A 288 2.02 12.92 -22.81
CA LEU A 288 3.30 12.21 -22.84
C LEU A 288 3.20 10.92 -22.03
N GLY A 289 2.88 9.81 -22.71
CA GLY A 289 2.83 8.46 -22.14
C GLY A 289 4.21 7.86 -21.84
N SER A 290 5.05 8.56 -21.08
CA SER A 290 6.39 8.10 -20.71
C SER A 290 6.45 7.51 -19.30
N SER A 291 7.36 6.56 -19.11
CA SER A 291 7.60 5.90 -17.83
C SER A 291 9.10 5.71 -17.59
N ALA A 292 9.50 5.62 -16.35
CA ALA A 292 10.89 5.40 -15.95
C ALA A 292 10.99 4.40 -14.80
N ILE A 293 12.11 3.70 -14.73
CA ILE A 293 12.49 2.85 -13.60
C ILE A 293 13.74 3.45 -12.97
N CYS A 294 13.63 3.81 -11.70
CA CYS A 294 14.71 4.36 -10.90
C CYS A 294 15.09 3.41 -9.76
N ALA A 295 16.39 3.31 -9.47
CA ALA A 295 16.92 2.51 -8.37
C ALA A 295 17.47 3.40 -7.26
N TYR A 296 17.12 3.06 -6.01
CA TYR A 296 17.53 3.77 -4.81
C TYR A 296 18.29 2.81 -3.89
N SER A 297 19.50 3.18 -3.48
CA SER A 297 20.28 2.40 -2.52
C SER A 297 19.58 2.40 -1.16
N ARG A 298 19.38 1.21 -0.58
CA ARG A 298 18.77 1.07 0.76
C ARG A 298 19.59 1.78 1.85
N ALA A 299 20.92 1.79 1.71
CA ALA A 299 21.79 2.47 2.65
C ALA A 299 21.65 4.00 2.57
N THR A 300 21.62 4.53 1.34
CA THR A 300 21.42 5.96 1.09
C THR A 300 20.05 6.43 1.57
N VAL A 301 19.01 5.59 1.44
CA VAL A 301 17.68 5.82 2.00
C VAL A 301 17.74 6.08 3.50
N SER A 302 18.29 5.17 4.29
CA SER A 302 18.37 5.36 5.74
C SER A 302 19.21 6.58 6.12
N GLN A 303 20.35 6.80 5.43
CA GLN A 303 21.22 7.96 5.68
C GLN A 303 20.50 9.30 5.41
N THR A 304 19.80 9.41 4.29
CA THR A 304 19.08 10.64 3.92
C THR A 304 17.95 10.95 4.90
N MET A 305 17.24 9.91 5.36
CA MET A 305 16.16 10.05 6.34
C MET A 305 16.65 10.42 7.74
N ALA A 306 17.91 10.18 8.05
CA ALA A 306 18.56 10.62 9.29
C ALA A 306 19.21 12.02 9.17
N GLY A 307 19.17 12.64 7.99
CA GLY A 307 19.78 13.94 7.71
C GLY A 307 18.95 15.14 8.18
N ALA A 308 19.34 16.34 7.72
CA ALA A 308 18.69 17.58 8.09
C ALA A 308 17.25 17.70 7.55
N PHE A 309 16.35 18.24 8.39
CA PHE A 309 14.95 18.47 8.03
C PHE A 309 14.76 19.79 7.28
N ARG A 310 13.79 19.82 6.36
CA ARG A 310 13.37 21.07 5.70
C ARG A 310 12.58 21.94 6.68
N ASN A 311 13.02 23.19 6.84
CA ASN A 311 12.28 24.21 7.58
C ASN A 311 11.23 24.86 6.67
N LYS A 312 9.97 24.96 7.13
CA LYS A 312 8.87 25.63 6.41
C LYS A 312 9.12 27.15 6.35
N LYS A 313 9.85 27.62 5.34
CA LYS A 313 9.88 29.04 4.94
C LYS A 313 9.88 29.15 3.41
N ALA A 314 8.70 29.00 2.80
CA ALA A 314 8.37 29.59 1.50
C ALA A 314 6.86 29.42 1.27
N ASN A 315 6.15 30.53 1.10
CA ASN A 315 4.76 30.54 0.61
C ASN A 315 4.79 30.52 -0.91
N CYS A 316 4.15 29.54 -1.55
CA CYS A 316 3.76 29.62 -2.95
C CYS A 316 2.23 29.50 -3.07
N PRO A 317 1.56 30.33 -3.89
CA PRO A 317 0.15 30.20 -4.21
C PRO A 317 -0.16 28.86 -4.89
N ARG A 318 -1.34 28.28 -4.63
CA ARG A 318 -1.75 27.00 -5.24
C ARG A 318 -2.20 27.24 -6.68
N ALA A 319 -1.96 26.27 -7.56
CA ALA A 319 -2.37 26.33 -8.97
C ALA A 319 -3.91 26.42 -9.19
N ASN A 320 -4.72 26.22 -8.15
CA ASN A 320 -6.17 26.36 -8.20
C ASN A 320 -6.66 27.80 -7.96
N ASP A 321 -5.78 28.77 -7.70
CA ASP A 321 -6.17 30.18 -7.51
C ASP A 321 -6.31 30.95 -8.84
N THR A 322 -6.28 30.24 -9.97
CA THR A 322 -6.60 30.78 -11.30
C THR A 322 -7.57 29.83 -12.00
N TYR A 323 -8.85 29.90 -11.63
CA TYR A 323 -10.02 29.98 -12.51
C TYR A 323 -11.28 30.22 -11.67
#